data_AF-A0A2E0QXK8-F1
#
_entry.id   AF-A0A2E0QXK8-F1
#
_cell.length_a   1.000
_cell.length_b   1.000
_cell.length_c   1.000
_cell.angle_alpha   90.00
_cell.angle_beta   90.00
_cell.angle_gamma   90.00
#
_symmetry.space_group_name_H-M   'P 1'
#
loop_
_entity.id
_entity.type
_entity.pdbx_description
1 polymer ?
#
loop_
_entity_poly.entity_id
_entity_poly.type
_entity_poly.pdbx_seq_one_letter_code
_entity_poly.pdbx_strand_id
1 'polypeptide(L)'
;MKAFGIAVLAVCLLAVPLPAYDLTTRDGRVFKDIRLREKTDLGIRIAYEGGGEVFLDYAVIPVPDLWTFGFEEDKYKAAKQPVNSSRKALSSSTPVSTTRYKEDRVSRYGNSSGASSSSSGASNSGSSSGSSGFGLLSSPSRSSSYSSSTSSRQCAGYTQKGYRCKRMVRGGSYCYQHR
;
A
#
# COMPACT_ATOMS: atom_id res chain seq x y z
N MET A 1 -46.87 -2.42 37.85
CA MET A 1 -45.58 -3.11 37.63
C MET A 1 -45.73 -3.90 36.33
N LYS A 2 -45.16 -3.43 35.21
CA LYS A 2 -45.30 -4.05 33.89
C LYS A 2 -43.96 -4.66 33.49
N ALA A 3 -43.90 -5.99 33.47
CA ALA A 3 -42.76 -6.75 33.00
C ALA A 3 -42.70 -6.71 31.47
N PHE A 4 -41.66 -6.09 30.92
CA PHE A 4 -41.36 -6.18 29.50
C PHE A 4 -40.53 -7.44 29.28
N GLY A 5 -41.16 -8.48 28.73
CA GLY A 5 -40.48 -9.67 28.27
C GLY A 5 -39.63 -9.34 27.06
N ILE A 6 -38.31 -9.39 27.23
CA ILE A 6 -37.33 -9.31 26.15
C ILE A 6 -37.43 -10.64 25.39
N ALA A 7 -38.20 -10.66 24.32
CA ALA A 7 -38.17 -11.74 23.35
C ALA A 7 -36.79 -11.72 22.70
N VAL A 8 -35.92 -12.64 23.14
CA VAL A 8 -34.64 -12.93 22.51
C VAL A 8 -34.97 -13.52 21.14
N LEU A 9 -35.04 -12.64 20.15
CA LEU A 9 -35.18 -12.99 18.75
C LEU A 9 -33.85 -13.65 18.36
N ALA A 10 -33.79 -14.96 18.55
CA ALA A 10 -32.72 -15.81 18.10
C ALA A 10 -32.69 -15.74 16.57
N VAL A 11 -31.97 -14.75 16.05
CA VAL A 11 -31.58 -14.66 14.65
C VAL A 11 -30.71 -15.88 14.39
N CYS A 12 -31.36 -16.98 13.97
CA CYS A 12 -30.68 -18.10 13.35
C CYS A 12 -29.98 -17.53 12.11
N LEU A 13 -28.69 -17.22 12.27
CA LEU A 13 -27.73 -17.05 11.20
C LEU A 13 -27.66 -18.37 10.44
N LEU A 14 -28.66 -18.63 9.60
CA LEU A 14 -28.56 -19.63 8.56
C LEU A 14 -27.36 -19.21 7.73
N ALA A 15 -26.26 -19.95 7.89
CA ALA A 15 -25.06 -19.81 7.10
C ALA A 15 -25.40 -20.22 5.68
N VAL A 16 -26.03 -19.30 4.93
CA VAL A 16 -26.25 -19.45 3.51
C VAL A 16 -24.85 -19.54 2.89
N PRO A 17 -24.47 -20.68 2.28
CA PRO A 17 -23.22 -20.75 1.56
C PRO A 17 -23.32 -19.73 0.43
N LEU A 18 -22.63 -18.60 0.59
CA LEU A 18 -22.54 -17.61 -0.47
C LEU A 18 -21.89 -18.33 -1.67
N PRO A 19 -22.47 -18.19 -2.87
CA PRO A 19 -21.92 -18.81 -4.07
C PRO A 19 -20.46 -18.37 -4.18
N ALA A 20 -19.58 -19.36 -4.25
CA ALA A 20 -18.19 -19.13 -4.55
C ALA A 20 -18.09 -18.36 -5.86
N TYR A 21 -17.37 -17.24 -5.82
CA TYR A 21 -17.15 -16.40 -6.99
C TYR A 21 -15.72 -16.65 -7.50
N ASP A 22 -15.56 -16.73 -8.81
CA ASP A 22 -14.26 -16.81 -9.46
C ASP A 22 -13.85 -15.41 -9.93
N LEU A 23 -12.70 -14.92 -9.48
CA LEU A 23 -12.20 -13.59 -9.82
C LEU A 23 -11.07 -13.68 -10.84
N THR A 24 -11.25 -13.05 -12.01
CA THR A 24 -10.20 -12.98 -13.02
C THR A 24 -9.56 -11.59 -13.01
N THR A 25 -8.26 -11.52 -12.75
CA THR A 25 -7.50 -10.26 -12.79
C THR A 25 -7.19 -9.82 -14.21
N ARG A 26 -6.91 -8.52 -14.41
CA ARG A 26 -6.42 -7.97 -15.69
C ARG A 26 -5.14 -8.63 -16.19
N ASP A 27 -4.32 -9.16 -15.30
CA ASP A 27 -3.10 -9.92 -15.64
C ASP A 27 -3.39 -11.35 -16.14
N GLY A 28 -4.67 -11.76 -16.18
CA GLY A 28 -5.11 -13.09 -16.59
C GLY A 28 -5.02 -14.15 -15.48
N ARG A 29 -4.70 -13.78 -14.24
CA ARG A 29 -4.72 -14.72 -13.11
C ARG A 29 -6.15 -14.92 -12.64
N VAL A 30 -6.54 -16.18 -12.45
CA VAL A 30 -7.86 -16.58 -11.96
C VAL A 30 -7.74 -17.05 -10.52
N PHE A 31 -8.52 -16.46 -9.63
CA PHE A 31 -8.66 -16.86 -8.24
C PHE A 31 -10.02 -17.53 -8.06
N LYS A 32 -10.01 -18.79 -7.62
CA LYS A 32 -11.22 -19.60 -7.43
C LYS A 32 -11.69 -19.60 -5.98
N ASP A 33 -12.99 -19.77 -5.80
CA ASP A 33 -13.65 -19.84 -4.49
C ASP A 33 -13.26 -18.69 -3.57
N ILE A 34 -13.23 -17.47 -4.12
CA ILE A 34 -12.73 -16.33 -3.37
C ILE A 34 -13.69 -15.96 -2.23
N ARG A 35 -13.11 -15.69 -1.07
CA ARG A 35 -13.80 -15.21 0.12
C ARG A 35 -13.22 -13.87 0.52
N LEU A 36 -14.07 -12.85 0.54
CA LEU A 36 -13.67 -11.52 0.98
C LEU A 36 -13.36 -11.55 2.49
N ARG A 37 -12.15 -11.10 2.86
CA ARG A 37 -11.71 -11.00 4.25
C ARG A 37 -11.75 -9.56 4.75
N GLU A 38 -11.18 -8.65 3.96
CA GLU A 38 -11.04 -7.25 4.32
C GLU A 38 -11.25 -6.38 3.08
N LYS A 39 -11.90 -5.24 3.26
CA LYS A 39 -12.05 -4.20 2.25
C LYS A 39 -11.38 -2.93 2.77
N THR A 40 -10.52 -2.35 1.95
CA THR A 40 -9.85 -1.07 2.21
C THR A 40 -10.13 -0.11 1.07
N ASP A 41 -9.81 1.17 1.24
CA ASP A 41 -9.99 2.17 0.18
C ASP A 41 -9.08 1.92 -1.04
N LEU A 42 -8.00 1.14 -0.88
CA LEU A 42 -7.04 0.83 -1.95
C LEU A 42 -7.34 -0.49 -2.67
N GLY A 43 -8.08 -1.41 -2.04
CA GLY A 43 -8.28 -2.75 -2.57
C GLY A 43 -8.94 -3.71 -1.60
N ILE A 44 -8.89 -5.00 -1.92
CA ILE A 44 -9.50 -6.07 -1.15
C ILE A 44 -8.47 -7.14 -0.76
N ARG A 45 -8.61 -7.71 0.44
CA ARG A 45 -7.96 -8.97 0.80
C ARG A 45 -8.95 -10.10 0.59
N ILE A 46 -8.52 -11.09 -0.18
CA ILE A 46 -9.29 -12.31 -0.42
C ILE A 46 -8.51 -13.52 0.07
N ALA A 47 -9.23 -14.50 0.60
CA ALA A 47 -8.76 -15.86 0.75
C ALA A 47 -9.27 -16.67 -0.44
N TYR A 48 -8.46 -17.57 -1.00
CA TYR A 48 -8.84 -18.44 -2.12
C TYR A 48 -8.59 -19.91 -1.77
N GLU A 49 -9.11 -20.83 -2.60
CA GLU A 49 -9.10 -22.29 -2.35
C GLU A 49 -7.72 -22.86 -1.95
N GLY A 50 -6.64 -22.30 -2.50
CA GLY A 50 -5.26 -22.70 -2.21
C GLY A 50 -4.74 -22.33 -0.81
N GLY A 51 -5.60 -21.84 0.09
CA GLY A 51 -5.25 -21.50 1.47
C GLY A 51 -4.39 -20.24 1.62
N GLY A 52 -4.16 -19.51 0.53
CA GLY A 52 -3.43 -18.25 0.54
C GLY A 52 -4.35 -17.05 0.74
N GLU A 53 -3.78 -16.00 1.33
CA GLU A 53 -4.39 -14.66 1.34
C GLU A 53 -3.64 -13.77 0.36
N VAL A 54 -4.37 -13.02 -0.46
CA VAL A 54 -3.79 -12.06 -1.40
C VAL A 54 -4.49 -10.72 -1.29
N PHE A 55 -3.70 -9.65 -1.32
CA PHE A 55 -4.22 -8.29 -1.46
C PHE A 55 -4.25 -7.90 -2.93
N LEU A 56 -5.42 -7.50 -3.42
CA LEU A 56 -5.65 -7.05 -4.79
C LEU A 56 -6.00 -5.57 -4.78
N ASP A 57 -5.17 -4.75 -5.44
CA ASP A 57 -5.49 -3.35 -5.73
C ASP A 57 -6.65 -3.30 -6.72
N TYR A 58 -7.59 -2.38 -6.50
CA TYR A 58 -8.71 -2.14 -7.40
C TYR A 58 -8.31 -1.86 -8.86
N ALA A 59 -7.09 -1.37 -9.10
CA ALA A 59 -6.57 -1.17 -10.46
C ALA A 59 -6.39 -2.47 -11.27
N VAL A 60 -6.21 -3.60 -10.60
CA VAL A 60 -5.94 -4.91 -11.23
C VAL A 60 -7.24 -5.69 -11.45
N ILE A 61 -8.31 -5.34 -10.75
CA ILE A 61 -9.63 -5.96 -10.86
C ILE A 61 -10.36 -5.40 -12.10
N PRO A 62 -10.99 -6.25 -12.94
CA PRO A 62 -11.75 -5.78 -14.10
C PRO A 62 -13.03 -5.06 -13.66
N VAL A 63 -13.41 -4.02 -14.40
CA VAL A 63 -14.57 -3.14 -14.13
C VAL A 63 -15.88 -3.86 -13.77
N PRO A 64 -16.30 -4.95 -14.46
CA PRO A 64 -17.54 -5.66 -14.08
C PRO A 64 -17.52 -6.14 -12.61
N ASP A 65 -16.36 -6.51 -12.09
CA ASP A 65 -16.25 -7.12 -10.76
C ASP A 65 -16.08 -6.08 -9.65
N LEU A 66 -15.65 -4.86 -9.99
CA LEU A 66 -15.49 -3.76 -9.03
C LEU A 66 -16.80 -3.40 -8.33
N TRP A 67 -17.93 -3.47 -9.04
CA TRP A 67 -19.25 -3.17 -8.46
C TRP A 67 -19.69 -4.20 -7.43
N THR A 68 -19.33 -5.48 -7.63
CA THR A 68 -19.62 -6.57 -6.68
C THR A 68 -19.00 -6.34 -5.31
N PHE A 69 -17.85 -5.65 -5.26
CA PHE A 69 -17.15 -5.33 -4.01
C PHE A 69 -17.48 -3.94 -3.46
N GLY A 70 -18.45 -3.24 -4.05
CA GLY A 70 -18.86 -1.89 -3.64
C GLY A 70 -17.74 -0.86 -3.83
N PHE A 71 -16.98 -0.96 -4.92
CA PHE A 71 -15.96 0.02 -5.26
C PHE A 71 -16.57 1.43 -5.40
N GLU A 72 -15.96 2.40 -4.72
CA GLU A 72 -16.27 3.82 -4.87
C GLU A 72 -15.04 4.53 -5.45
N GLU A 73 -15.16 5.03 -6.68
CA GLU A 73 -14.03 5.62 -7.42
C GLU A 73 -13.43 6.84 -6.70
N ASP A 74 -14.27 7.65 -6.05
CA ASP A 74 -13.83 8.85 -5.33
C ASP A 74 -12.97 8.52 -4.10
N LYS A 75 -13.35 7.49 -3.33
CA LYS A 75 -12.56 7.01 -2.18
C LYS A 75 -11.23 6.45 -2.62
N TYR A 76 -11.23 5.66 -3.70
CA TYR A 76 -10.00 5.12 -4.26
C TYR A 76 -9.04 6.21 -4.73
N LYS A 77 -9.54 7.20 -5.48
CA LYS A 77 -8.74 8.35 -5.91
C LYS A 77 -8.19 9.13 -4.73
N ALA A 78 -9.00 9.39 -3.70
CA ALA A 78 -8.56 10.09 -2.49
C ALA A 78 -7.46 9.32 -1.74
N ALA A 79 -7.60 8.00 -1.60
CA ALA A 79 -6.61 7.15 -0.93
C ALA A 79 -5.31 6.99 -1.73
N LYS A 80 -5.39 6.99 -3.06
CA LYS A 80 -4.22 6.85 -3.94
C LYS A 80 -3.45 8.15 -4.13
N GLN A 81 -4.06 9.30 -3.86
CA GLN A 81 -3.31 10.55 -3.85
C GLN A 81 -2.22 10.47 -2.77
N PRO A 82 -0.94 10.62 -3.14
CA PRO A 82 0.13 10.53 -2.16
C PRO A 82 -0.10 11.62 -1.12
N VAL A 83 -0.06 11.25 0.16
CA VAL A 83 -0.10 12.13 1.35
C VAL A 83 1.00 13.23 1.36
N ASN A 84 1.73 13.40 0.26
CA ASN A 84 2.66 14.50 0.02
C ASN A 84 2.02 15.89 0.08
N SER A 85 0.70 16.01 0.03
CA SER A 85 0.01 17.30 0.21
C SER A 85 -0.19 17.68 1.69
N SER A 86 -0.12 16.73 2.62
CA SER A 86 -0.44 16.98 4.04
C SER A 86 0.73 17.57 4.85
N ARG A 87 1.96 17.58 4.32
CA ARG A 87 3.07 18.30 4.95
C ARG A 87 3.09 19.81 4.65
N LYS A 88 2.18 20.32 3.81
CA LYS A 88 2.11 21.75 3.47
C LYS A 88 0.93 22.50 4.08
N ALA A 89 0.11 21.85 4.91
CA ALA A 89 -1.10 22.47 5.47
C ALA A 89 -1.25 22.37 7.01
N LEU A 90 -0.28 21.83 7.74
CA LEU A 90 -0.24 21.98 9.21
C LEU A 90 0.47 23.29 9.60
N SER A 91 0.05 24.38 8.98
CA SER A 91 0.41 25.76 9.34
C SER A 91 -0.75 26.73 9.08
N SER A 92 -1.99 26.24 9.09
CA SER A 92 -3.18 27.08 9.16
C SER A 92 -3.68 27.07 10.60
N SER A 93 -3.07 27.96 11.39
CA SER A 93 -3.67 28.69 12.50
C SER A 93 -5.17 28.44 12.70
N THR A 94 -5.53 27.76 13.78
CA THR A 94 -6.80 28.01 14.46
C THR A 94 -6.91 29.52 14.74
N PRO A 95 -7.96 30.24 14.29
CA PRO A 95 -8.26 31.55 14.83
C PRO A 95 -8.72 31.33 16.28
N VAL A 96 -7.82 31.60 17.22
CA VAL A 96 -8.16 31.70 18.63
C VAL A 96 -9.07 32.94 18.76
N SER A 97 -10.38 32.69 18.86
CA SER A 97 -11.33 33.71 19.31
C SER A 97 -11.06 33.97 20.78
N THR A 98 -10.12 34.86 21.04
CA THR A 98 -9.90 35.42 22.38
C THR A 98 -10.99 36.47 22.57
N THR A 99 -12.03 36.14 23.32
CA THR A 99 -12.84 37.16 23.96
C THR A 99 -11.92 37.95 24.86
N ARG A 100 -11.83 39.23 24.54
CA ARG A 100 -11.08 40.28 25.21
C ARG A 100 -11.62 40.46 26.62
N TYR A 101 -11.08 39.72 27.59
CA TYR A 101 -11.13 40.10 28.99
C TYR A 101 -9.81 40.81 29.31
N LYS A 102 -9.92 42.10 29.65
CA LYS A 102 -8.86 42.84 30.33
C LYS A 102 -8.67 42.18 31.69
N GLU A 103 -7.50 41.65 31.96
CA GLU A 103 -7.01 41.66 33.34
C GLU A 103 -5.49 41.71 33.39
N ASP A 104 -5.07 42.45 34.39
CA ASP A 104 -3.79 43.08 34.60
C ASP A 104 -2.65 42.09 34.89
N ARG A 105 -1.43 42.60 34.67
CA ARG A 105 -0.22 42.33 35.48
C ARG A 105 0.17 40.86 35.70
N VAL A 106 1.32 40.48 35.14
CA VAL A 106 2.64 40.56 35.80
C VAL A 106 3.67 39.87 34.89
N SER A 107 4.74 40.61 34.57
CA SER A 107 5.98 40.11 34.00
C SER A 107 6.53 38.90 34.76
N ARG A 108 6.92 37.83 34.05
CA ARG A 108 8.03 37.01 34.52
C ARG A 108 8.88 36.46 33.37
N TYR A 109 10.17 36.69 33.56
CA TYR A 109 11.34 36.44 32.71
C TYR A 109 11.56 34.98 32.31
N GLY A 110 12.34 34.83 31.23
CA GLY A 110 13.16 33.64 30.92
C GLY A 110 12.44 32.64 30.02
N ASN A 111 13.09 31.91 29.12
CA ASN A 111 14.50 31.60 29.01
C ASN A 111 14.76 31.08 27.58
N SER A 112 15.95 31.43 27.12
CA SER A 112 16.63 31.06 25.88
C SER A 112 16.86 29.56 25.68
N SER A 113 17.15 29.24 24.41
CA SER A 113 18.16 28.29 23.92
C SER A 113 17.86 26.79 23.81
N GLY A 114 18.22 26.26 22.62
CA GLY A 114 18.42 24.83 22.34
C GLY A 114 17.24 24.16 21.62
N ALA A 115 17.37 23.40 20.55
CA ALA A 115 18.54 22.86 19.90
C ALA A 115 18.20 22.49 18.45
N SER A 116 19.16 22.75 17.57
CA SER A 116 19.38 22.08 16.30
C SER A 116 19.57 20.56 16.54
N SER A 117 18.87 19.72 15.78
CA SER A 117 19.30 18.34 15.55
C SER A 117 18.76 17.82 14.22
N SER A 118 19.61 17.99 13.22
CA SER A 118 19.81 17.07 12.11
C SER A 118 19.83 15.61 12.56
N SER A 119 19.11 14.73 11.86
CA SER A 119 19.50 13.31 11.76
C SER A 119 19.05 12.71 10.43
N SER A 120 20.05 12.63 9.56
CA SER A 120 20.16 11.70 8.44
C SER A 120 20.02 10.26 8.97
N GLY A 121 19.19 9.45 8.33
CA GLY A 121 19.02 8.04 8.70
C GLY A 121 18.51 7.22 7.52
N ALA A 122 19.41 6.96 6.57
CA ALA A 122 19.22 5.92 5.56
C ALA A 122 19.42 4.56 6.22
N SER A 123 18.39 3.71 6.20
CA SER A 123 18.50 2.30 6.55
C SER A 123 17.92 1.47 5.43
N ASN A 124 18.82 1.08 4.53
CA ASN A 124 18.60 0.08 3.50
C ASN A 124 18.99 -1.26 4.13
N SER A 125 18.02 -2.09 4.49
CA SER A 125 18.26 -3.45 4.98
C SER A 125 17.49 -4.42 4.11
N GLY A 126 18.20 -4.99 3.14
CA GLY A 126 17.78 -6.22 2.48
C GLY A 126 17.91 -7.38 3.47
N SER A 127 16.92 -8.27 3.43
CA SER A 127 17.01 -9.60 4.04
C SER A 127 16.39 -10.60 3.09
N SER A 128 17.28 -11.18 2.30
CA SER A 128 17.14 -12.44 1.59
C SER A 128 17.40 -13.59 2.56
N SER A 129 16.43 -14.47 2.80
CA SER A 129 16.64 -15.89 3.16
C SER A 129 15.33 -16.54 3.56
N GLY A 130 14.91 -17.57 2.81
CA GLY A 130 13.72 -18.37 3.11
C GLY A 130 13.50 -19.46 2.06
N SER A 131 14.54 -20.27 1.82
CA SER A 131 14.49 -21.46 0.98
C SER A 131 14.65 -22.70 1.85
N SER A 132 13.59 -23.49 1.95
CA SER A 132 13.57 -24.90 2.38
C SER A 132 12.19 -25.43 1.97
N GLY A 133 12.06 -26.14 0.84
CA GLY A 133 12.02 -27.62 0.78
C GLY A 133 10.59 -28.08 1.10
N PHE A 134 9.90 -28.99 0.41
CA PHE A 134 10.20 -30.09 -0.50
C PHE A 134 8.87 -30.43 -1.22
N GLY A 135 8.90 -31.03 -2.42
CA GLY A 135 7.66 -31.50 -3.05
C GLY A 135 7.79 -31.85 -4.51
N LEU A 136 8.41 -32.99 -4.77
CA LEU A 136 8.51 -33.67 -6.05
C LEU A 136 7.13 -33.81 -6.71
N LEU A 137 6.95 -33.37 -7.95
CA LEU A 137 6.18 -34.11 -8.96
C LEU A 137 6.54 -33.61 -10.37
N SER A 138 7.13 -34.52 -11.12
CA SER A 138 7.72 -34.35 -12.44
C SER A 138 6.73 -33.89 -13.50
N SER A 139 7.13 -32.94 -14.34
CA SER A 139 6.50 -32.67 -15.64
C SER A 139 7.56 -32.25 -16.66
N PRO A 140 7.46 -32.73 -17.91
CA PRO A 140 8.60 -32.88 -18.81
C PRO A 140 9.12 -31.55 -19.37
N SER A 141 10.46 -31.51 -19.39
CA SER A 141 11.34 -30.49 -19.92
C SER A 141 11.00 -30.09 -21.36
N ARG A 142 10.40 -28.90 -21.52
CA ARG A 142 10.49 -28.16 -22.79
C ARG A 142 11.70 -27.24 -22.70
N SER A 143 12.79 -27.72 -23.31
CA SER A 143 14.01 -26.97 -23.59
C SER A 143 13.69 -25.72 -24.42
N SER A 144 13.36 -24.63 -23.76
CA SER A 144 13.27 -23.29 -24.35
C SER A 144 14.65 -22.66 -24.30
N SER A 145 15.37 -22.86 -25.40
CA SER A 145 16.68 -22.30 -25.68
C SER A 145 16.59 -20.76 -25.79
N TYR A 146 17.53 -20.08 -25.13
CA TYR A 146 17.86 -18.64 -25.26
C TYR A 146 16.88 -17.60 -24.69
N SER A 147 16.79 -17.50 -23.35
CA SER A 147 16.59 -16.19 -22.71
C SER A 147 17.95 -15.53 -22.46
N SER A 148 18.49 -14.85 -23.47
CA SER A 148 19.55 -13.86 -23.28
C SER A 148 18.94 -12.66 -22.56
N SER A 149 18.69 -12.80 -21.25
CA SER A 149 18.26 -11.71 -20.39
C SER A 149 19.43 -10.75 -20.25
N THR A 150 19.53 -9.80 -21.17
CA THR A 150 20.49 -8.69 -21.06
C THR A 150 20.15 -7.93 -19.78
N SER A 151 20.85 -8.24 -18.69
CA SER A 151 20.59 -7.65 -17.38
C SER A 151 20.77 -6.13 -17.51
N SER A 152 19.69 -5.37 -17.33
CA SER A 152 19.79 -3.91 -17.27
C SER A 152 20.41 -3.53 -15.94
N ARG A 153 21.50 -2.75 -15.98
CA ARG A 153 22.17 -2.21 -14.79
C ARG A 153 22.01 -0.70 -14.74
N GLN A 154 21.99 -0.11 -13.56
CA GLN A 154 21.96 1.35 -13.42
C GLN A 154 23.30 1.96 -13.84
N CYS A 155 23.25 3.10 -14.54
CA CYS A 155 24.44 3.86 -14.94
C CYS A 155 25.32 4.24 -13.74
N ALA A 156 26.64 4.06 -13.89
CA ALA A 156 27.65 4.39 -12.89
C ALA A 156 28.05 5.88 -12.87
N GLY A 157 27.66 6.67 -13.87
CA GLY A 157 27.96 8.10 -13.97
C GLY A 157 27.29 8.98 -12.90
N TYR A 158 27.89 10.15 -12.65
CA TYR A 158 27.37 11.20 -11.78
C TYR A 158 27.02 12.44 -12.59
N THR A 159 25.92 13.08 -12.23
CA THR A 159 25.53 14.39 -12.79
C THR A 159 26.50 15.49 -12.35
N GLN A 160 26.50 16.63 -13.04
CA GLN A 160 27.29 17.81 -12.65
C GLN A 160 26.99 18.30 -11.22
N LYS A 161 25.80 17.98 -10.70
CA LYS A 161 25.37 18.30 -9.33
C LYS A 161 25.82 17.25 -8.29
N GLY A 162 26.58 16.22 -8.68
CA GLY A 162 27.10 15.19 -7.79
C GLY A 162 26.13 14.03 -7.50
N TYR A 163 24.93 14.01 -8.07
CA TYR A 163 23.99 12.89 -7.87
C TYR A 163 24.26 11.72 -8.83
N ARG A 164 24.02 10.49 -8.38
CA ARG A 164 24.14 9.28 -9.21
C ARG A 164 23.10 9.24 -10.33
N CYS A 165 23.51 8.89 -11.53
CA CYS A 165 22.61 8.77 -12.68
C CYS A 165 21.58 7.65 -12.47
N LYS A 166 20.29 7.94 -12.69
CA LYS A 166 19.18 6.97 -12.51
C LYS A 166 18.85 6.17 -13.78
N ARG A 167 19.53 6.44 -14.90
CA ARG A 167 19.23 5.77 -16.17
C ARG A 167 19.74 4.32 -16.17
N MET A 168 18.98 3.43 -16.79
CA MET A 168 19.36 2.02 -16.97
C MET A 168 20.16 1.83 -18.26
N VAL A 169 21.13 0.93 -18.23
CA VAL A 169 22.04 0.59 -19.34
C VAL A 169 21.86 -0.89 -19.66
N ARG A 170 21.72 -1.21 -20.95
CA ARG A 170 21.71 -2.58 -21.47
C ARG A 170 23.10 -2.89 -22.02
N GLY A 171 23.94 -3.54 -21.22
CA GLY A 171 25.32 -3.88 -21.59
C GLY A 171 26.29 -2.70 -21.46
N GLY A 172 27.00 -2.61 -20.33
CA GLY A 172 28.01 -1.57 -20.04
C GLY A 172 27.77 -0.85 -18.71
N SER A 173 28.70 0.07 -18.35
CA SER A 173 28.68 0.81 -17.08
C SER A 173 28.09 2.23 -17.20
N TYR A 174 28.08 2.84 -18.38
CA TYR A 174 27.68 4.23 -18.59
C TYR A 174 26.56 4.34 -19.63
N CYS A 175 25.64 5.29 -19.43
CA CYS A 175 24.62 5.63 -20.42
C CYS A 175 25.20 6.56 -21.50
N TYR A 176 24.48 6.76 -22.59
CA TYR A 176 24.92 7.59 -23.72
C TYR A 176 25.21 9.06 -23.37
N GLN A 177 24.78 9.54 -22.20
CA GLN A 177 25.08 10.90 -21.72
C GLN A 177 26.36 10.99 -20.89
N HIS A 178 26.91 9.85 -20.46
CA HIS A 178 28.15 9.78 -19.69
C HIS A 178 29.22 8.97 -20.45
N ARG A 179 29.10 8.90 -21.78
CA ARG A 179 30.14 8.35 -22.66
C ARG A 179 31.13 9.44 -23.04
#